data_AF-A0A2H0FMJ7-F1
#
_entry.id   AF-A0A2H0FMJ7-F1
#
_cell.length_a   1.000
_cell.length_b   1.000
_cell.length_c   1.000
_cell.angle_alpha   90.00
_cell.angle_beta   90.00
_cell.angle_gamma   90.00
#
_symmetry.space_group_name_H-M   'P 1'
#
loop_
_entity.id
_entity.type
_entity.pdbx_description
1 polymer ?
#
loop_
_entity_poly.entity_id
_entity_poly.type
_entity_poly.pdbx_seq_one_letter_code
_entity_poly.pdbx_strand_id
1 'polypeptide(L)'
;MHSTLLIFLDGVGIGKNDSVNNPFFQNSFRFLNEIFGETPHLETQSISKQNRFLFPVDANLGVEGLPQSGTGQTSIFCGVNASKIIGKHFGPFPFSTLKPIIESENIFNYFNQNNMKASFANAFPKIFFDYINSGRKRLNVTTLMALYSNFKLFGLDDLLSGNAVSSDITNRRWNTKLKYNIPTITPEVAAERLLRITSENNFTLFEYFFTDHLGHGRNKDESEILLDDLDRFLFTIISQITDETTLLICSDHGNLENIGVKGHTNNPTLTISAGFGALKLRERIKNLSQIKSAVIELYKESTKSY
;
A
#
# COMPACT_ATOMS: atom_id res chain seq x y z
N MET A 1 -4.47 -6.32 21.67
CA MET A 1 -3.24 -6.81 20.99
C MET A 1 -2.81 -5.73 20.02
N HIS A 2 -1.56 -5.26 20.08
CA HIS A 2 -1.12 -4.26 19.10
C HIS A 2 -1.16 -4.85 17.68
N SER A 3 -1.83 -4.15 16.76
CA SER A 3 -1.99 -4.55 15.35
C SER A 3 -1.52 -3.42 14.44
N THR A 4 -0.81 -3.74 13.37
CA THR A 4 -0.42 -2.79 12.32
C THR A 4 -1.12 -3.14 11.01
N LEU A 5 -1.87 -2.17 10.47
CA LEU A 5 -2.38 -2.21 9.10
C LEU A 5 -1.47 -1.38 8.19
N LEU A 6 -0.87 -2.02 7.21
CA LEU A 6 -0.17 -1.36 6.11
C LEU A 6 -1.06 -1.40 4.85
N ILE A 7 -1.46 -0.22 4.37
CA ILE A 7 -2.10 -0.05 3.07
C ILE A 7 -1.05 0.46 2.08
N PHE A 8 -0.70 -0.36 1.11
CA PHE A 8 0.23 0.01 0.05
C PHE A 8 -0.55 0.53 -1.17
N LEU A 9 -0.33 1.80 -1.52
CA LEU A 9 -0.89 2.44 -2.71
C LEU A 9 0.22 2.53 -3.78
N ASP A 10 0.05 1.87 -4.92
CA ASP A 10 1.05 1.89 -6.00
C ASP A 10 1.02 3.26 -6.71
N GLY A 11 2.16 3.95 -6.82
CA GLY A 11 2.25 5.18 -7.63
C GLY A 11 1.52 6.42 -7.10
N VAL A 12 1.53 6.69 -5.79
CA VAL A 12 1.01 7.92 -5.19
C VAL A 12 2.11 8.84 -4.62
N GLY A 13 2.29 10.01 -5.24
CA GLY A 13 3.20 11.07 -4.78
C GLY A 13 2.51 12.30 -4.19
N ILE A 14 3.32 13.27 -3.76
CA ILE A 14 2.88 14.63 -3.39
C ILE A 14 3.26 15.58 -4.52
N GLY A 15 2.26 16.02 -5.27
CA GLY A 15 2.42 16.82 -6.50
C GLY A 15 2.24 18.31 -6.28
N LYS A 16 2.15 19.05 -7.38
CA LYS A 16 1.80 20.49 -7.35
C LYS A 16 0.33 20.65 -6.93
N ASN A 17 0.02 21.81 -6.35
CA ASN A 17 -1.34 22.30 -6.26
C ASN A 17 -1.80 22.69 -7.68
N ASP A 18 -2.40 21.74 -8.38
CA ASP A 18 -2.77 21.84 -9.80
C ASP A 18 -4.12 21.17 -10.05
N SER A 19 -5.17 21.97 -10.22
CA SER A 19 -6.52 21.48 -10.51
C SER A 19 -6.70 20.92 -11.92
N VAL A 20 -5.67 20.97 -12.78
CA VAL A 20 -5.71 20.45 -14.16
C VAL A 20 -5.06 19.09 -14.27
N ASN A 21 -3.91 18.85 -13.60
CA ASN A 21 -3.16 17.59 -13.75
C ASN A 21 -3.01 16.77 -12.47
N ASN A 22 -3.46 17.28 -11.31
CA ASN A 22 -3.39 16.54 -10.06
C ASN A 22 -4.81 16.10 -9.65
N PRO A 23 -5.16 14.80 -9.76
CA PRO A 23 -6.45 14.27 -9.37
C PRO A 23 -6.86 14.60 -7.93
N PHE A 24 -5.90 14.76 -7.01
CA PHE A 24 -6.16 15.16 -5.62
C PHE A 24 -6.67 16.61 -5.47
N PHE A 25 -6.48 17.44 -6.49
CA PHE A 25 -7.02 18.81 -6.57
C PHE A 25 -8.18 18.95 -7.57
N GLN A 26 -8.31 18.02 -8.51
CA GLN A 26 -9.51 17.91 -9.37
C GLN A 26 -10.72 17.42 -8.58
N ASN A 27 -10.50 16.52 -7.62
CA ASN A 27 -11.54 15.90 -6.81
C ASN A 27 -11.38 16.33 -5.35
N SER A 28 -12.49 16.49 -4.65
CA SER A 28 -12.50 16.77 -3.21
C SER A 28 -12.47 15.46 -2.42
N PHE A 29 -11.27 14.93 -2.15
CA PHE A 29 -11.09 13.72 -1.34
C PHE A 29 -11.46 14.01 0.12
N ARG A 30 -12.52 13.38 0.63
CA ARG A 30 -12.94 13.48 2.04
C ARG A 30 -11.86 13.05 3.01
N PHE A 31 -11.10 11.99 2.70
CA PHE A 31 -10.06 11.51 3.62
C PHE A 31 -8.93 12.54 3.79
N LEU A 32 -8.73 13.46 2.83
CA LEU A 32 -7.79 14.56 2.98
C LEU A 32 -8.45 15.75 3.68
N ASN A 33 -9.57 16.22 3.14
CA ASN A 33 -10.20 17.47 3.58
C ASN A 33 -10.80 17.38 4.99
N GLU A 34 -11.49 16.30 5.34
CA GLU A 34 -12.12 16.20 6.65
C GLU A 34 -11.10 15.77 7.74
N ILE A 35 -10.22 14.83 7.41
CA ILE A 35 -9.28 14.24 8.37
C ILE A 35 -8.08 15.15 8.57
N PHE A 36 -7.41 15.58 7.50
CA PHE A 36 -6.19 16.38 7.55
C PHE A 36 -6.47 17.89 7.45
N GLY A 37 -7.60 18.29 6.86
CA GLY A 37 -7.98 19.70 6.72
C GLY A 37 -7.55 20.34 5.39
N GLU A 38 -6.65 19.69 4.65
CA GLU A 38 -6.13 20.16 3.37
C GLU A 38 -5.54 19.01 2.55
N THR A 39 -5.43 19.21 1.24
CA THR A 39 -4.70 18.31 0.32
C THR A 39 -3.22 18.66 0.32
N PRO A 40 -2.29 17.69 0.51
CA PRO A 40 -0.86 17.97 0.49
C PRO A 40 -0.37 18.36 -0.90
N HIS A 41 0.60 19.26 -0.95
CA HIS A 41 1.29 19.65 -2.18
C HIS A 41 2.76 19.97 -1.91
N LEU A 42 3.54 20.21 -2.96
CA LEU A 42 5.00 20.43 -2.86
C LEU A 42 5.42 21.55 -1.89
N GLU A 43 4.57 22.55 -1.63
CA GLU A 43 4.86 23.63 -0.67
C GLU A 43 4.42 23.28 0.75
N THR A 44 3.41 22.41 0.90
CA THR A 44 2.87 21.91 2.17
C THR A 44 2.83 20.38 2.16
N GLN A 45 3.99 19.75 2.35
CA GLN A 45 4.14 18.29 2.20
C GLN A 45 3.80 17.51 3.48
N SER A 46 3.76 18.18 4.63
CA SER A 46 3.51 17.55 5.93
C SER A 46 2.32 18.19 6.63
N ILE A 47 1.39 17.37 7.09
CA ILE A 47 0.20 17.78 7.84
C ILE A 47 0.10 16.90 9.10
N SER A 48 -0.24 17.51 10.23
CA SER A 48 -0.38 16.82 11.52
C SER A 48 -1.69 17.23 12.19
N LYS A 49 -2.55 16.27 12.52
CA LYS A 49 -3.84 16.51 13.16
C LYS A 49 -4.24 15.33 14.04
N GLN A 50 -4.42 15.57 15.34
CA GLN A 50 -4.98 14.60 16.31
C GLN A 50 -4.35 13.18 16.20
N ASN A 51 -3.02 13.07 16.31
CA ASN A 51 -2.26 11.81 16.18
C ASN A 51 -2.39 11.12 14.81
N ARG A 52 -2.64 11.91 13.76
CA ARG A 52 -2.59 11.51 12.36
C ARG A 52 -1.57 12.39 11.66
N PHE A 53 -0.68 11.77 10.92
CA PHE A 53 0.41 12.46 10.24
C PHE A 53 0.38 12.07 8.77
N LEU A 54 0.40 13.07 7.90
CA LEU A 54 0.67 12.94 6.49
C LEU A 54 2.03 13.58 6.23
N PHE A 55 2.92 12.90 5.52
CA PHE A 55 4.30 13.35 5.34
C PHE A 55 4.97 12.79 4.10
N PRO A 56 6.01 13.48 3.57
CA PRO A 56 6.73 13.03 2.40
C PRO A 56 7.73 11.92 2.75
N VAL A 57 7.87 10.96 1.85
CA VAL A 57 8.92 9.93 1.91
C VAL A 57 9.69 9.89 0.60
N ASP A 58 11.02 9.92 0.68
CA ASP A 58 11.89 9.92 -0.50
C ASP A 58 11.90 8.56 -1.21
N ALA A 59 11.44 8.55 -2.47
CA ALA A 59 11.47 7.40 -3.37
C ALA A 59 12.69 7.40 -4.31
N ASN A 60 13.43 8.51 -4.40
CA ASN A 60 14.60 8.61 -5.28
C ASN A 60 15.77 7.80 -4.72
N LEU A 61 15.85 7.64 -3.40
CA LEU A 61 16.83 6.78 -2.72
C LEU A 61 18.29 7.13 -3.06
N GLY A 62 18.54 8.37 -3.48
CA GLY A 62 19.84 8.84 -3.95
C GLY A 62 20.36 8.17 -5.22
N VAL A 63 19.47 7.62 -6.06
CA VAL A 63 19.83 6.95 -7.32
C VAL A 63 19.22 7.72 -8.50
N GLU A 64 20.02 7.94 -9.54
CA GLU A 64 19.58 8.63 -10.76
C GLU A 64 18.46 7.88 -11.49
N GLY A 65 17.57 8.64 -12.12
CA GLY A 65 16.41 8.13 -12.85
C GLY A 65 15.12 8.24 -12.03
N LEU A 66 14.02 7.81 -12.63
CA LEU A 66 12.70 7.86 -12.00
C LEU A 66 12.51 6.62 -11.11
N PRO A 67 12.02 6.77 -9.86
CA PRO A 67 11.59 5.65 -9.02
C PRO A 67 10.68 4.66 -9.77
N GLN A 68 10.77 3.37 -9.45
CA GLN A 68 10.03 2.29 -10.13
C GLN A 68 9.55 1.24 -9.14
N SER A 69 8.46 0.54 -9.46
CA SER A 69 7.78 -0.34 -8.50
C SER A 69 8.61 -1.53 -8.02
N GLY A 70 9.38 -2.16 -8.91
CA GLY A 70 10.20 -3.32 -8.54
C GLY A 70 11.23 -3.00 -7.45
N THR A 71 11.99 -1.92 -7.61
CA THR A 71 12.97 -1.45 -6.62
C THR A 71 12.31 -0.74 -5.45
N GLY A 72 11.26 0.04 -5.68
CA GLY A 72 10.53 0.77 -4.65
C GLY A 72 9.89 -0.20 -3.65
N GLN A 73 9.05 -1.13 -4.11
CA GLN A 73 8.41 -2.14 -3.26
C GLN A 73 9.44 -3.03 -2.56
N THR A 74 10.53 -3.43 -3.23
CA THR A 74 11.61 -4.20 -2.57
C THR A 74 12.20 -3.39 -1.41
N SER A 75 12.37 -2.07 -1.59
CA SER A 75 12.91 -1.21 -0.55
C SER A 75 11.97 -1.09 0.65
N ILE A 76 10.68 -0.89 0.39
CA ILE A 76 9.62 -0.85 1.41
C ILE A 76 9.60 -2.14 2.23
N PHE A 77 9.44 -3.28 1.56
CA PHE A 77 9.12 -4.54 2.23
C PHE A 77 10.33 -5.31 2.73
N CYS A 78 11.53 -5.07 2.19
CA CYS A 78 12.76 -5.74 2.63
C CYS A 78 13.65 -4.85 3.51
N GLY A 79 13.41 -3.54 3.54
CA GLY A 79 14.17 -2.59 4.37
C GLY A 79 15.58 -2.33 3.86
N VAL A 80 15.78 -2.36 2.54
CA VAL A 80 17.07 -2.13 1.87
C VAL A 80 16.94 -1.05 0.81
N ASN A 81 18.02 -0.38 0.41
CA ASN A 81 17.99 0.50 -0.76
C ASN A 81 18.18 -0.34 -2.03
N ALA A 82 17.07 -0.86 -2.58
CA ALA A 82 17.12 -1.80 -3.70
C ALA A 82 17.66 -1.15 -4.99
N SER A 83 17.31 0.11 -5.26
CA SER A 83 17.82 0.86 -6.41
C SER A 83 19.35 1.00 -6.35
N LYS A 84 19.90 1.26 -5.15
CA LYS A 84 21.34 1.37 -4.95
C LYS A 84 22.04 0.01 -5.10
N ILE A 85 21.42 -1.07 -4.63
CA ILE A 85 21.97 -2.44 -4.77
C ILE A 85 22.15 -2.82 -6.24
N ILE A 86 21.20 -2.45 -7.12
CA ILE A 86 21.28 -2.79 -8.55
C ILE A 86 21.80 -1.64 -9.43
N GLY A 87 22.12 -0.49 -8.84
CA GLY A 87 22.66 0.69 -9.51
C GLY A 87 21.66 1.48 -10.37
N LYS A 88 20.36 1.22 -10.28
CA LYS A 88 19.30 1.92 -11.01
C LYS A 88 17.92 1.65 -10.42
N HIS A 89 16.95 2.49 -10.75
CA HIS A 89 15.54 2.16 -10.54
C HIS A 89 15.06 1.11 -11.57
N PHE A 90 14.21 0.17 -11.14
CA PHE A 90 13.72 -0.90 -12.01
C PHE A 90 12.31 -1.37 -11.63
N GLY A 91 11.47 -1.66 -12.62
CA GLY A 91 10.11 -2.14 -12.43
C GLY A 91 9.46 -2.54 -13.76
N PRO A 92 8.19 -2.98 -13.74
CA PRO A 92 7.30 -3.06 -12.58
C PRO A 92 7.55 -4.30 -11.69
N PHE A 93 8.22 -5.33 -12.21
CA PHE A 93 8.57 -6.55 -11.46
C PHE A 93 9.94 -6.41 -10.77
N PRO A 94 10.23 -7.17 -9.69
CA PRO A 94 11.54 -7.10 -9.08
C PRO A 94 12.63 -7.57 -10.04
N PHE A 95 13.77 -6.88 -9.97
CA PHE A 95 14.97 -7.26 -10.67
C PHE A 95 15.47 -8.63 -10.17
N SER A 96 16.07 -9.45 -11.05
CA SER A 96 16.41 -10.85 -10.72
C SER A 96 17.33 -10.98 -9.51
N THR A 97 18.31 -10.08 -9.35
CA THR A 97 19.25 -10.08 -8.22
C THR A 97 18.62 -9.63 -6.90
N LEU A 98 17.41 -9.04 -6.92
CA LEU A 98 16.66 -8.69 -5.72
C LEU A 98 15.82 -9.85 -5.19
N LYS A 99 15.55 -10.87 -6.00
CA LYS A 99 14.72 -12.02 -5.59
C LYS A 99 15.24 -12.74 -4.35
N PRO A 100 16.56 -13.03 -4.21
CA PRO A 100 17.09 -13.63 -2.97
C PRO A 100 16.88 -12.75 -1.74
N ILE A 101 16.95 -11.42 -1.89
CA ILE A 101 16.69 -10.47 -0.80
C ILE A 101 15.21 -10.51 -0.41
N ILE A 102 14.31 -10.52 -1.40
CA ILE A 102 12.87 -10.65 -1.14
C ILE A 102 12.56 -11.99 -0.45
N GLU A 103 13.25 -13.07 -0.82
CA GLU A 103 13.07 -14.38 -0.21
C GLU A 103 13.51 -14.41 1.26
N SER A 104 14.64 -13.79 1.61
CA SER A 104 15.18 -13.85 2.98
C SER A 104 14.75 -12.69 3.89
N GLU A 105 14.63 -11.48 3.36
CA GLU A 105 14.52 -10.25 4.15
C GLU A 105 13.12 -9.62 4.16
N ASN A 106 12.10 -10.21 3.54
CA ASN A 106 10.81 -9.54 3.49
C ASN A 106 10.16 -9.39 4.88
N ILE A 107 9.22 -8.44 5.02
CA ILE A 107 8.60 -8.12 6.31
C ILE A 107 7.79 -9.30 6.89
N PHE A 108 7.18 -10.14 6.06
CA PHE A 108 6.46 -11.32 6.53
C PHE A 108 7.37 -12.35 7.21
N ASN A 109 8.62 -12.50 6.75
CA ASN A 109 9.60 -13.35 7.44
C ASN A 109 9.83 -12.91 8.88
N TYR A 110 9.86 -11.61 9.17
CA TYR A 110 10.00 -11.12 10.54
C TYR A 110 8.84 -11.59 11.42
N PHE A 111 7.59 -11.46 10.97
CA PHE A 111 6.43 -11.89 11.74
C PHE A 111 6.41 -13.41 11.95
N ASN A 112 6.73 -14.20 10.90
CA ASN A 112 6.88 -15.66 11.02
C ASN A 112 7.94 -16.07 12.05
N GLN A 113 9.15 -15.49 11.96
CA GLN A 113 10.27 -15.82 12.85
C GLN A 113 10.00 -15.48 14.32
N ASN A 114 9.07 -14.56 14.59
CA ASN A 114 8.68 -14.14 15.93
C ASN A 114 7.35 -14.75 16.39
N ASN A 115 6.83 -15.77 15.69
CA ASN A 115 5.55 -16.42 15.99
C ASN A 115 4.36 -15.44 16.08
N MET A 116 4.40 -14.37 15.29
CA MET A 116 3.35 -13.36 15.22
C MET A 116 2.48 -13.58 13.99
N LYS A 117 1.18 -13.36 14.14
CA LYS A 117 0.22 -13.55 13.04
C LYS A 117 0.34 -12.41 12.04
N ALA A 118 0.39 -12.73 10.76
CA ALA A 118 0.31 -11.74 9.70
C ALA A 118 -0.64 -12.19 8.58
N SER A 119 -1.05 -11.24 7.72
CA SER A 119 -1.95 -11.50 6.61
C SER A 119 -1.64 -10.60 5.42
N PHE A 120 -1.70 -11.17 4.21
CA PHE A 120 -1.85 -10.40 2.99
C PHE A 120 -3.32 -10.42 2.59
N ALA A 121 -4.07 -9.36 2.91
CA ALA A 121 -5.53 -9.36 2.93
C ALA A 121 -6.18 -9.32 1.53
N ASN A 122 -5.39 -9.21 0.46
CA ASN A 122 -5.91 -9.19 -0.91
C ASN A 122 -6.47 -10.56 -1.32
N ALA A 123 -7.67 -10.55 -1.91
CA ALA A 123 -8.24 -11.69 -2.61
C ALA A 123 -7.78 -11.73 -4.07
N PHE A 124 -7.53 -12.93 -4.57
CA PHE A 124 -7.09 -13.19 -5.93
C PHE A 124 -8.13 -14.02 -6.71
N PRO A 125 -8.41 -13.68 -7.97
CA PRO A 125 -9.34 -14.46 -8.79
C PRO A 125 -8.69 -15.77 -9.27
N LYS A 126 -9.51 -16.74 -9.70
CA LYS A 126 -9.05 -18.05 -10.20
C LYS A 126 -8.01 -17.92 -11.31
N ILE A 127 -8.19 -16.97 -12.23
CA ILE A 127 -7.24 -16.72 -13.33
C ILE A 127 -5.82 -16.40 -12.83
N PHE A 128 -5.69 -15.81 -11.65
CA PHE A 128 -4.39 -15.56 -11.03
C PHE A 128 -3.75 -16.85 -10.49
N PHE A 129 -4.55 -17.71 -9.84
CA PHE A 129 -4.08 -19.03 -9.39
C PHE A 129 -3.67 -19.91 -10.58
N ASP A 130 -4.45 -19.89 -11.66
CA ASP A 130 -4.11 -20.59 -12.90
C ASP A 130 -2.79 -20.06 -13.49
N TYR A 131 -2.55 -18.73 -13.42
CA TYR A 131 -1.31 -18.11 -13.85
C TYR A 131 -0.09 -18.62 -13.07
N ILE A 132 -0.14 -18.62 -11.73
CA ILE A 132 1.00 -19.08 -10.91
C ILE A 132 1.23 -20.60 -11.08
N ASN A 133 0.17 -21.39 -11.17
CA ASN A 133 0.24 -22.84 -11.34
C ASN A 133 0.77 -23.25 -12.72
N SER A 134 0.68 -22.37 -13.72
CA SER A 134 1.31 -22.58 -15.04
C SER A 134 2.84 -22.44 -15.02
N GLY A 135 3.46 -22.12 -13.88
CA GLY A 135 4.91 -21.97 -13.73
C GLY A 135 5.44 -20.58 -14.13
N ARG A 136 4.55 -19.63 -14.45
CA ARG A 136 4.94 -18.24 -14.77
C ARG A 136 5.43 -17.52 -13.52
N LYS A 137 6.52 -16.75 -13.69
CA LYS A 137 7.26 -16.13 -12.56
C LYS A 137 7.34 -14.60 -12.61
N ARG A 138 6.51 -13.92 -13.43
CA ARG A 138 6.42 -12.45 -13.44
C ARG A 138 5.35 -12.01 -12.46
N LEU A 139 5.77 -11.84 -11.22
CA LEU A 139 4.93 -11.48 -10.08
C LEU A 139 5.46 -10.19 -9.45
N ASN A 140 4.56 -9.38 -8.89
CA ASN A 140 4.94 -8.19 -8.12
C ASN A 140 5.64 -8.60 -6.80
N VAL A 141 6.24 -7.62 -6.12
CA VAL A 141 7.03 -7.89 -4.92
C VAL A 141 6.15 -8.41 -3.79
N THR A 142 4.95 -7.85 -3.61
CA THR A 142 3.97 -8.25 -2.58
C THR A 142 3.56 -9.71 -2.72
N THR A 143 3.21 -10.17 -3.93
CA THR A 143 2.89 -11.59 -4.19
C THR A 143 4.12 -12.48 -3.97
N LEU A 144 5.30 -12.09 -4.47
CA LEU A 144 6.51 -12.91 -4.30
C LEU A 144 6.87 -13.08 -2.83
N MET A 145 6.79 -12.02 -2.05
CA MET A 145 6.97 -12.05 -0.61
C MET A 145 5.99 -13.01 0.06
N ALA A 146 4.69 -12.93 -0.26
CA ALA A 146 3.69 -13.83 0.30
C ALA A 146 3.99 -15.30 -0.02
N LEU A 147 4.37 -15.60 -1.27
CA LEU A 147 4.74 -16.96 -1.69
C LEU A 147 6.03 -17.47 -1.01
N TYR A 148 7.10 -16.66 -0.96
CA TYR A 148 8.36 -17.06 -0.32
C TYR A 148 8.22 -17.28 1.19
N SER A 149 7.34 -16.52 1.83
CA SER A 149 7.06 -16.65 3.27
C SER A 149 5.95 -17.67 3.59
N ASN A 150 5.48 -18.44 2.60
CA ASN A 150 4.40 -19.43 2.74
C ASN A 150 3.08 -18.86 3.30
N PHE A 151 2.77 -17.60 3.01
CA PHE A 151 1.48 -17.00 3.38
C PHE A 151 0.38 -17.46 2.42
N LYS A 152 -0.81 -17.65 2.97
CA LYS A 152 -2.00 -17.97 2.18
C LYS A 152 -2.32 -16.80 1.25
N LEU A 153 -2.49 -17.11 -0.03
CA LEU A 153 -3.15 -16.22 -0.98
C LEU A 153 -4.64 -16.52 -0.96
N PHE A 154 -5.47 -15.51 -0.66
CA PHE A 154 -6.90 -15.71 -0.48
C PHE A 154 -7.63 -15.82 -1.81
N GLY A 155 -8.54 -16.79 -1.90
CA GLY A 155 -9.34 -17.05 -3.09
C GLY A 155 -10.76 -16.51 -3.03
N LEU A 156 -11.61 -17.03 -3.91
CA LEU A 156 -13.03 -16.68 -3.97
C LEU A 156 -13.75 -16.96 -2.64
N ASP A 157 -13.56 -18.13 -2.05
CA ASP A 157 -14.28 -18.53 -0.84
C ASP A 157 -13.94 -17.63 0.35
N ASP A 158 -12.67 -17.20 0.42
CA ASP A 158 -12.19 -16.27 1.44
C ASP A 158 -12.81 -14.87 1.25
N LEU A 159 -12.90 -14.41 0.00
CA LEU A 159 -13.54 -13.14 -0.35
C LEU A 159 -15.04 -13.14 0.02
N LEU A 160 -15.75 -14.22 -0.31
CA LEU A 160 -17.17 -14.39 -0.01
C LEU A 160 -17.43 -14.47 1.50
N SER A 161 -16.52 -15.11 2.24
CA SER A 161 -16.57 -15.21 3.70
C SER A 161 -16.11 -13.93 4.41
N GLY A 162 -15.68 -12.91 3.67
CA GLY A 162 -15.21 -11.64 4.22
C GLY A 162 -13.83 -11.71 4.89
N ASN A 163 -13.06 -12.77 4.65
CA ASN A 163 -11.70 -12.98 5.17
C ASN A 163 -10.61 -12.36 4.29
N ALA A 164 -11.02 -11.79 3.15
CA ALA A 164 -10.16 -11.05 2.24
C ALA A 164 -10.94 -9.92 1.57
N VAL A 165 -10.22 -8.96 0.99
CA VAL A 165 -10.77 -7.82 0.26
C VAL A 165 -10.24 -7.85 -1.17
N SER A 166 -11.10 -7.61 -2.16
CA SER A 166 -10.65 -7.56 -3.55
C SER A 166 -9.78 -6.33 -3.79
N SER A 167 -8.84 -6.39 -4.74
CA SER A 167 -7.98 -5.24 -5.05
C SER A 167 -8.73 -4.01 -5.57
N ASP A 168 -9.98 -4.17 -6.02
CA ASP A 168 -10.86 -3.07 -6.43
C ASP A 168 -11.82 -2.61 -5.33
N ILE A 169 -11.60 -3.08 -4.09
CA ILE A 169 -12.34 -2.76 -2.86
C ILE A 169 -13.78 -3.33 -2.83
N THR A 170 -14.51 -3.26 -3.94
CA THR A 170 -15.98 -3.44 -3.98
C THR A 170 -16.46 -4.74 -4.63
N ASN A 171 -15.54 -5.59 -5.09
CA ASN A 171 -15.80 -6.75 -5.97
C ASN A 171 -16.40 -6.42 -7.35
N ARG A 172 -16.62 -5.14 -7.69
CA ARG A 172 -17.27 -4.72 -8.94
C ARG A 172 -16.55 -5.30 -10.17
N ARG A 173 -15.22 -5.18 -10.21
CA ARG A 173 -14.39 -5.62 -11.33
C ARG A 173 -14.33 -7.13 -11.47
N TRP A 174 -14.55 -7.90 -10.39
CA TRP A 174 -14.67 -9.34 -10.49
C TRP A 174 -15.88 -9.72 -11.33
N ASN A 175 -17.01 -9.02 -11.16
CA ASN A 175 -18.19 -9.23 -11.98
C ASN A 175 -17.99 -8.66 -13.40
N THR A 176 -17.61 -7.39 -13.52
CA THR A 176 -17.62 -6.68 -14.81
C THR A 176 -16.47 -7.05 -15.74
N LYS A 177 -15.30 -7.42 -15.21
CA LYS A 177 -14.09 -7.72 -16.01
C LYS A 177 -13.71 -9.19 -15.99
N LEU A 178 -13.99 -9.90 -14.89
CA LEU A 178 -13.59 -11.30 -14.71
C LEU A 178 -14.75 -12.30 -14.84
N LYS A 179 -15.97 -11.82 -15.13
CA LYS A 179 -17.17 -12.63 -15.38
C LYS A 179 -17.60 -13.50 -14.19
N TYR A 180 -17.37 -13.00 -12.97
CA TYR A 180 -17.95 -13.59 -11.77
C TYR A 180 -19.42 -13.18 -11.62
N ASN A 181 -20.14 -13.90 -10.75
CA ASN A 181 -21.48 -13.55 -10.29
C ASN A 181 -21.48 -13.58 -8.75
N ILE A 182 -20.86 -12.57 -8.14
CA ILE A 182 -20.70 -12.47 -6.68
C ILE A 182 -21.27 -11.16 -6.15
N PRO A 183 -21.69 -11.09 -4.87
CA PRO A 183 -22.15 -9.83 -4.28
C PRO A 183 -21.06 -8.74 -4.33
N THR A 184 -21.43 -7.56 -4.81
CA THR A 184 -20.64 -6.34 -4.63
C THR A 184 -20.86 -5.78 -3.23
N ILE A 185 -19.84 -5.14 -2.68
CA ILE A 185 -19.90 -4.46 -1.37
C ILE A 185 -19.55 -2.99 -1.53
N THR A 186 -19.88 -2.17 -0.53
CA THR A 186 -19.48 -0.77 -0.52
C THR A 186 -18.03 -0.62 -0.01
N PRO A 187 -17.35 0.50 -0.32
CA PRO A 187 -16.06 0.83 0.27
C PRO A 187 -16.03 0.77 1.80
N GLU A 188 -17.11 1.18 2.47
CA GLU A 188 -17.23 1.15 3.92
C GLU A 188 -17.23 -0.30 4.45
N VAL A 189 -18.03 -1.18 3.83
CA VAL A 189 -18.05 -2.61 4.20
C VAL A 189 -16.69 -3.28 3.97
N ALA A 190 -15.99 -2.91 2.88
CA ALA A 190 -14.64 -3.40 2.62
C ALA A 190 -13.65 -2.92 3.69
N ALA A 191 -13.75 -1.66 4.12
CA ALA A 191 -12.94 -1.08 5.18
C ALA A 191 -13.18 -1.80 6.52
N GLU A 192 -14.44 -2.02 6.91
CA GLU A 192 -14.82 -2.76 8.11
C GLU A 192 -14.24 -4.19 8.10
N ARG A 193 -14.32 -4.89 6.96
CA ARG A 193 -13.70 -6.22 6.80
C ARG A 193 -12.19 -6.17 6.99
N LEU A 194 -11.51 -5.19 6.40
CA LEU A 194 -10.06 -5.05 6.54
C LEU A 194 -9.65 -4.71 7.98
N LEU A 195 -10.40 -3.88 8.69
CA LEU A 195 -10.15 -3.58 10.11
C LEU A 195 -10.37 -4.83 10.99
N ARG A 196 -11.40 -5.63 10.71
CA ARG A 196 -11.61 -6.93 11.38
C ARG A 196 -10.42 -7.87 11.16
N ILE A 197 -10.01 -8.07 9.91
CA ILE A 197 -8.82 -8.87 9.56
C ILE A 197 -7.59 -8.34 10.30
N THR A 198 -7.43 -7.02 10.36
CA THR A 198 -6.34 -6.37 11.10
C THR A 198 -6.36 -6.73 12.57
N SER A 199 -7.52 -6.67 13.24
CA SER A 199 -7.63 -6.98 14.67
C SER A 199 -7.30 -8.43 15.03
N GLU A 200 -7.35 -9.35 14.05
CA GLU A 200 -7.04 -10.77 14.21
C GLU A 200 -5.54 -11.09 13.98
N ASN A 201 -4.75 -10.11 13.55
CA ASN A 201 -3.35 -10.26 13.15
C ASN A 201 -2.45 -9.21 13.79
N ASN A 202 -1.18 -9.54 14.04
CA ASN A 202 -0.20 -8.51 14.41
C ASN A 202 0.07 -7.59 13.21
N PHE A 203 0.20 -8.13 12.00
CA PHE A 203 0.44 -7.32 10.81
C PHE A 203 -0.46 -7.70 9.64
N THR A 204 -1.11 -6.71 9.04
CA THR A 204 -1.93 -6.89 7.84
C THR A 204 -1.43 -5.97 6.74
N LEU A 205 -1.19 -6.55 5.56
CA LEU A 205 -0.89 -5.82 4.33
C LEU A 205 -2.12 -5.85 3.42
N PHE A 206 -2.48 -4.69 2.86
CA PHE A 206 -3.43 -4.57 1.75
C PHE A 206 -2.79 -3.73 0.63
N GLU A 207 -2.81 -4.25 -0.59
CA GLU A 207 -2.28 -3.59 -1.80
C GLU A 207 -3.43 -3.04 -2.66
N TYR A 208 -3.29 -1.78 -3.08
CA TYR A 208 -4.15 -1.14 -4.06
C TYR A 208 -3.32 -0.55 -5.19
N PHE A 209 -3.33 -1.20 -6.35
CA PHE A 209 -2.50 -0.85 -7.50
C PHE A 209 -3.20 0.00 -8.57
N PHE A 210 -4.50 0.30 -8.40
CA PHE A 210 -5.25 1.05 -9.42
C PHE A 210 -4.84 2.52 -9.50
N THR A 211 -4.23 3.09 -8.46
CA THR A 211 -3.66 4.45 -8.46
C THR A 211 -2.58 4.60 -9.53
N ASP A 212 -1.63 3.65 -9.62
CA ASP A 212 -0.59 3.65 -10.66
C ASP A 212 -1.18 3.46 -12.06
N HIS A 213 -2.17 2.56 -12.19
CA HIS A 213 -2.88 2.38 -13.45
C HIS A 213 -3.53 3.68 -13.94
N LEU A 214 -4.19 4.42 -13.04
CA LEU A 214 -4.81 5.71 -13.37
C LEU A 214 -3.75 6.76 -13.71
N GLY A 215 -2.63 6.81 -13.00
CA GLY A 215 -1.48 7.68 -13.34
C GLY A 215 -0.94 7.43 -14.75
N HIS A 216 -0.86 6.17 -15.17
CA HIS A 216 -0.54 5.79 -16.56
C HIS A 216 -1.67 5.99 -17.58
N GLY A 217 -2.79 6.60 -17.17
CA GLY A 217 -3.95 6.82 -18.04
C GLY A 217 -4.67 5.54 -18.46
N ARG A 218 -4.54 4.45 -17.68
CA ARG A 218 -5.33 3.21 -17.85
C ARG A 218 -6.62 3.31 -17.05
N ASN A 219 -7.62 2.51 -17.43
CA ASN A 219 -8.95 2.50 -16.79
C ASN A 219 -9.63 3.89 -16.73
N LYS A 220 -9.44 4.75 -17.74
CA LYS A 220 -10.02 6.10 -17.77
C LYS A 220 -11.53 6.10 -17.59
N ASP A 221 -12.23 5.14 -18.20
CA ASP A 221 -13.69 5.02 -18.10
C ASP A 221 -14.18 4.65 -16.69
N GLU A 222 -13.26 4.26 -15.79
CA GLU A 222 -13.55 3.88 -14.41
C GLU A 222 -12.85 4.80 -13.40
N SER A 223 -12.22 5.90 -13.84
CA SER A 223 -11.39 6.75 -12.98
C SER A 223 -12.17 7.35 -11.82
N GLU A 224 -13.31 7.99 -12.11
CA GLU A 224 -14.15 8.61 -11.08
C GLU A 224 -14.58 7.59 -10.02
N ILE A 225 -15.02 6.40 -10.46
CA ILE A 225 -15.48 5.37 -9.54
C ILE A 225 -14.33 4.79 -8.71
N LEU A 226 -13.16 4.54 -9.32
CA LEU A 226 -11.98 4.03 -8.61
C LEU A 226 -11.41 5.03 -7.61
N LEU A 227 -11.51 6.34 -7.89
CA LEU A 227 -11.09 7.40 -6.96
C LEU A 227 -12.12 7.60 -5.84
N ASP A 228 -13.42 7.57 -6.13
CA ASP A 228 -14.49 7.63 -5.11
C ASP A 228 -14.42 6.42 -4.16
N ASP A 229 -14.28 5.20 -4.71
CA ASP A 229 -14.14 3.98 -3.92
C ASP A 229 -12.93 4.07 -2.98
N LEU A 230 -11.79 4.57 -3.49
CA LEU A 230 -10.58 4.74 -2.70
C LEU A 230 -10.76 5.81 -1.61
N ASP A 231 -11.35 6.96 -1.94
CA ASP A 231 -11.59 8.05 -0.97
C ASP A 231 -12.45 7.57 0.20
N ARG A 232 -13.60 6.95 -0.11
CA ARG A 232 -14.54 6.45 0.89
C ARG A 232 -13.94 5.33 1.72
N PHE A 233 -13.17 4.44 1.10
CA PHE A 233 -12.46 3.38 1.79
C PHE A 233 -11.43 3.93 2.78
N LEU A 234 -10.52 4.80 2.33
CA LEU A 234 -9.48 5.39 3.17
C LEU A 234 -10.07 6.28 4.27
N PHE A 235 -11.10 7.08 3.96
CA PHE A 235 -11.81 7.88 4.95
C PHE A 235 -12.35 6.98 6.07
N THR A 236 -13.00 5.87 5.72
CA THR A 236 -13.59 4.94 6.68
C THR A 236 -12.51 4.27 7.53
N ILE A 237 -11.44 3.75 6.92
CA ILE A 237 -10.31 3.15 7.64
C ILE A 237 -9.74 4.14 8.67
N ILE A 238 -9.31 5.33 8.24
CA ILE A 238 -8.62 6.30 9.11
C ILE A 238 -9.54 6.81 10.22
N SER A 239 -10.85 6.88 9.97
CA SER A 239 -11.84 7.33 10.95
C SER A 239 -12.18 6.26 11.99
N GLN A 240 -12.04 4.98 11.66
CA GLN A 240 -12.50 3.87 12.50
C GLN A 240 -11.38 3.01 13.10
N ILE A 241 -10.10 3.30 12.82
CA ILE A 241 -9.01 2.63 13.54
C ILE A 241 -9.17 2.79 15.05
N THR A 242 -8.86 1.73 15.79
CA THR A 242 -8.89 1.70 17.25
C THR A 242 -7.58 2.19 17.84
N ASP A 243 -7.57 2.52 19.13
CA ASP A 243 -6.35 2.95 19.85
C ASP A 243 -5.27 1.86 19.92
N GLU A 244 -5.61 0.59 19.66
CA GLU A 244 -4.66 -0.54 19.59
C GLU A 244 -4.02 -0.71 18.20
N THR A 245 -4.55 0.00 17.20
CA THR A 245 -4.16 -0.13 15.80
C THR A 245 -3.18 0.96 15.40
N THR A 246 -2.09 0.57 14.72
CA THR A 246 -1.26 1.50 13.94
C THR A 246 -1.64 1.35 12.48
N LEU A 247 -2.04 2.44 11.84
CA LEU A 247 -2.20 2.52 10.40
C LEU A 247 -0.94 3.13 9.77
N LEU A 248 -0.46 2.51 8.70
CA LEU A 248 0.53 3.07 7.78
C LEU A 248 -0.01 2.97 6.35
N ILE A 249 -0.16 4.09 5.67
CA ILE A 249 -0.40 4.14 4.22
C ILE A 249 0.89 4.63 3.57
N CYS A 250 1.40 3.91 2.58
CA CYS A 250 2.61 4.32 1.87
C CYS A 250 2.56 4.00 0.37
N SER A 251 3.42 4.66 -0.38
CA SER A 251 3.64 4.44 -1.81
C SER A 251 5.13 4.23 -2.10
N ASP A 252 5.43 3.61 -3.23
CA ASP A 252 6.77 3.30 -3.72
C ASP A 252 7.32 4.33 -4.72
N HIS A 253 6.45 5.09 -5.38
CA HIS A 253 6.83 6.20 -6.25
C HIS A 253 5.68 7.20 -6.46
N GLY A 254 5.97 8.33 -7.13
CA GLY A 254 4.95 9.24 -7.64
C GLY A 254 4.48 8.86 -9.04
N ASN A 255 3.19 9.04 -9.32
CA ASN A 255 2.57 8.90 -10.64
C ASN A 255 1.22 9.65 -10.65
N LEU A 256 0.26 9.19 -9.84
CA LEU A 256 -1.12 9.68 -9.86
C LEU A 256 -1.22 11.20 -9.64
N GLU A 257 -0.33 11.80 -8.86
CA GLU A 257 -0.33 13.24 -8.56
C GLU A 257 0.02 14.14 -9.75
N ASN A 258 0.37 13.55 -10.90
CA ASN A 258 0.59 14.27 -12.15
C ASN A 258 0.23 13.43 -13.38
N ILE A 259 -1.06 13.40 -13.75
CA ILE A 259 -1.55 12.69 -14.94
C ILE A 259 -1.16 13.37 -16.27
N GLY A 260 -0.51 14.54 -16.21
CA GLY A 260 -0.01 15.27 -17.37
C GLY A 260 1.29 14.69 -17.95
N VAL A 261 1.99 13.83 -17.21
CA VAL A 261 3.20 13.13 -17.67
C VAL A 261 2.93 11.64 -17.84
N LYS A 262 3.57 11.00 -18.83
CA LYS A 262 3.30 9.59 -19.17
C LYS A 262 3.95 8.57 -18.22
N GLY A 263 4.91 9.01 -17.41
CA GLY A 263 5.72 8.15 -16.54
C GLY A 263 5.71 8.65 -15.11
N HIS A 264 6.49 8.00 -14.26
CA HIS A 264 6.60 8.33 -12.85
C HIS A 264 7.26 9.70 -12.63
N THR A 265 7.18 10.20 -11.41
CA THR A 265 7.80 11.47 -11.02
C THR A 265 8.91 11.26 -9.98
N ASN A 266 9.76 12.27 -9.82
CA ASN A 266 10.72 12.34 -8.70
C ASN A 266 10.11 12.99 -7.44
N ASN A 267 8.79 13.21 -7.43
CA ASN A 267 8.12 13.78 -6.27
C ASN A 267 8.27 12.83 -5.08
N PRO A 268 8.30 13.36 -3.84
CA PRO A 268 8.21 12.50 -2.67
C PRO A 268 6.89 11.73 -2.67
N THR A 269 6.92 10.51 -2.16
CA THR A 269 5.73 9.68 -1.99
C THR A 269 4.86 10.19 -0.86
N LEU A 270 3.54 10.02 -1.00
CA LEU A 270 2.59 10.24 0.08
C LEU A 270 2.74 9.13 1.12
N THR A 271 2.93 9.50 2.39
CA THR A 271 2.83 8.55 3.51
C THR A 271 1.91 9.10 4.59
N ILE A 272 1.05 8.24 5.13
CA ILE A 272 0.16 8.56 6.25
C ILE A 272 0.43 7.58 7.39
N SER A 273 0.55 8.09 8.62
CA SER A 273 0.52 7.28 9.83
C SER A 273 -0.58 7.75 10.78
N ALA A 274 -1.29 6.82 11.43
CA ALA A 274 -2.35 7.13 12.39
C ALA A 274 -2.48 6.05 13.47
N GLY A 275 -3.01 6.41 14.64
CA GLY A 275 -3.21 5.49 15.77
C GLY A 275 -1.96 5.27 16.65
N PHE A 276 -1.88 4.10 17.29
CA PHE A 276 -0.95 3.82 18.39
C PHE A 276 0.51 4.25 18.13
N GLY A 277 1.10 3.79 17.02
CA GLY A 277 2.50 4.01 16.66
C GLY A 277 2.76 5.18 15.71
N ALA A 278 1.76 6.05 15.49
CA ALA A 278 1.77 7.01 14.38
C ALA A 278 2.95 7.99 14.41
N LEU A 279 3.21 8.59 15.57
CA LEU A 279 4.29 9.57 15.74
C LEU A 279 5.66 8.92 15.51
N LYS A 280 5.87 7.71 16.03
CA LYS A 280 7.12 6.97 15.84
C LYS A 280 7.39 6.68 14.37
N LEU A 281 6.38 6.24 13.62
CA LEU A 281 6.50 6.03 12.18
C LEU A 281 6.86 7.34 11.45
N ARG A 282 6.17 8.44 11.78
CA ARG A 282 6.43 9.78 11.21
C ARG A 282 7.87 10.25 11.44
N GLU A 283 8.42 9.99 12.62
CA GLU A 283 9.77 10.40 12.98
C GLU A 283 10.84 9.54 12.31
N ARG A 284 10.60 8.22 12.19
CA ARG A 284 11.58 7.24 11.69
C ARG A 284 11.64 7.13 10.18
N ILE A 285 10.52 7.28 9.47
CA ILE A 285 10.46 7.07 8.03
C ILE A 285 10.79 8.37 7.29
N LYS A 286 11.91 8.38 6.55
CA LYS A 286 12.34 9.46 5.65
C LYS A 286 12.46 9.00 4.20
N ASN A 287 12.76 7.72 3.98
CA ASN A 287 12.81 7.10 2.66
C ASN A 287 12.24 5.67 2.69
N LEU A 288 11.99 5.09 1.52
CA LEU A 288 11.32 3.78 1.38
C LEU A 288 12.00 2.66 2.19
N SER A 289 13.34 2.65 2.25
CA SER A 289 14.09 1.58 2.91
C SER A 289 13.93 1.53 4.42
N GLN A 290 13.36 2.57 5.04
CA GLN A 290 13.15 2.66 6.48
C GLN A 290 11.78 2.17 6.93
N ILE A 291 10.86 1.87 5.99
CA ILE A 291 9.49 1.47 6.32
C ILE A 291 9.46 0.16 7.10
N LYS A 292 10.07 -0.92 6.58
CA LYS A 292 10.13 -2.21 7.28
C LYS A 292 10.68 -2.07 8.70
N SER A 293 11.81 -1.40 8.88
CA SER A 293 12.44 -1.26 10.20
C SER A 293 11.56 -0.47 11.17
N ALA A 294 10.92 0.61 10.71
CA ALA A 294 10.04 1.42 11.54
C ALA A 294 8.81 0.63 12.01
N VAL A 295 8.21 -0.20 11.13
CA VAL A 295 7.11 -1.09 11.50
C VAL A 295 7.56 -2.13 12.52
N ILE A 296 8.68 -2.80 12.28
CA ILE A 296 9.22 -3.84 13.18
C ILE A 296 9.54 -3.30 14.58
N GLU A 297 10.04 -2.07 14.67
CA GLU A 297 10.36 -1.42 15.95
C GLU A 297 9.14 -1.18 16.85
N LEU A 298 7.91 -1.23 16.33
CA LEU A 298 6.68 -1.18 17.15
C LEU A 298 6.52 -2.43 18.02
N TYR A 299 7.04 -3.57 17.56
CA TYR A 299 6.91 -4.88 18.24
C TYR A 299 8.08 -5.19 19.17
N LYS A 300 9.28 -4.66 18.88
CA LYS A 300 10.49 -4.88 19.70
C LYS A 300 10.47 -4.19 21.06
N GLU A 301 9.71 -3.11 21.21
CA GLU A 301 9.61 -2.36 22.47
C GLU A 301 8.48 -2.88 23.36
N SER A 302 7.44 -3.47 22.76
CA SER A 302 6.33 -4.11 23.46
C SER A 302 6.77 -5.32 24.32
N THR A 303 7.96 -5.89 24.05
CA THR A 303 8.56 -7.00 24.80
C THR A 303 9.50 -6.56 25.93
N LYS A 304 9.79 -5.27 26.08
CA LYS A 304 10.66 -4.74 27.16
C LYS A 304 9.89 -4.24 28.39
N SER A 305 8.58 -4.43 28.42
CA SER A 305 7.70 -4.01 29.51
C SER A 305 7.23 -5.23 30.34
N TYR A 306 8.17 -5.99 30.91
CA TYR A 306 7.94 -6.95 31.99
C TYR A 306 9.16 -7.03 32.88
#